data_AF-A0A7Y9J3T0-F1
#
_entry.id   AF-A0A7Y9J3T0-F1
#
_cell.length_a   1.000
_cell.length_b   1.000
_cell.length_c   1.000
_cell.angle_alpha   90.00
_cell.angle_beta   90.00
_cell.angle_gamma   90.00
#
_symmetry.space_group_name_H-M   'P 1'
#
loop_
_entity.id
_entity.type
_entity.pdbx_description
1 polymer ?
#
loop_
_entity_poly.entity_id
_entity_poly.type
_entity_poly.pdbx_seq_one_letter_code
_entity_poly.pdbx_strand_id
1 'polypeptide(L)'
;MGTYDHEFVTMFAGLEKQLQDVDNPRHRAILKNYRRHGLLEVAGRYKELLAPDMTVEHPHYRLHEGGQSIILDGMDQVVAFYESLMAANAIVMWVADQDIAVNDHGFSGEVVFNAFASRP
;
A
#
# COMPACT_ATOMS: atom_id res chain seq x y z
N MET A 1 22.87 -4.66 -10.51
CA MET A 1 21.67 -4.28 -9.75
C MET A 1 21.45 -5.39 -8.72
N GLY A 2 21.36 -5.06 -7.44
CA GLY A 2 21.13 -6.07 -6.40
C GLY A 2 19.71 -6.65 -6.48
N THR A 3 19.45 -7.74 -5.74
CA THR A 3 18.11 -8.36 -5.67
C THR A 3 17.05 -7.34 -5.25
N TYR A 4 17.31 -6.58 -4.19
CA TYR A 4 16.39 -5.57 -3.70
C TYR A 4 16.17 -4.41 -4.66
N ASP A 5 17.21 -3.97 -5.38
CA ASP A 5 17.07 -2.95 -6.42
C ASP A 5 16.11 -3.43 -7.52
N HIS A 6 16.23 -4.70 -7.92
CA HIS A 6 15.34 -5.30 -8.91
C HIS A 6 13.89 -5.35 -8.40
N GLU A 7 13.68 -5.90 -7.21
CA GLU A 7 12.36 -5.95 -6.57
C GLU A 7 11.73 -4.56 -6.45
N PHE A 8 12.50 -3.55 -6.07
CA PHE A 8 12.02 -2.18 -5.94
C PHE A 8 11.51 -1.61 -7.28
N VAL A 9 12.25 -1.78 -8.37
CA VAL A 9 11.84 -1.22 -9.67
C VAL A 9 10.74 -2.04 -10.36
N THR A 10 10.62 -3.33 -10.03
CA THR A 10 9.62 -4.23 -10.61
C THR A 10 8.41 -4.47 -9.71
N MET A 11 8.33 -3.81 -8.55
CA MET A 11 7.34 -4.10 -7.51
C MET A 11 5.90 -4.20 -8.03
N PHE A 12 5.51 -3.41 -9.05
CA PHE A 12 4.17 -3.44 -9.64
C PHE A 12 4.07 -4.17 -11.00
N ALA A 13 5.12 -4.81 -11.49
CA ALA A 13 5.12 -5.45 -12.81
C ALA A 13 4.05 -6.54 -12.95
N GLY A 14 3.84 -7.34 -11.90
CA GLY A 14 2.78 -8.37 -11.86
C GLY A 14 1.38 -7.76 -11.95
N LEU A 15 1.10 -6.71 -11.16
CA LEU A 15 -0.15 -5.97 -11.23
C LEU A 15 -0.35 -5.30 -12.60
N GLU A 16 0.70 -4.74 -13.18
CA GLU A 16 0.64 -4.11 -14.50
C GLU A 16 0.31 -5.13 -15.60
N LYS A 17 0.82 -6.36 -15.49
CA LYS A 17 0.41 -7.47 -16.35
C LYS A 17 -1.06 -7.84 -16.13
N GLN A 18 -1.52 -7.98 -14.89
CA GLN A 18 -2.93 -8.24 -14.59
C GLN A 18 -3.85 -7.17 -15.16
N LEU A 19 -3.44 -5.89 -15.12
CA LEU A 19 -4.17 -4.78 -15.74
C LEU A 19 -4.31 -4.89 -17.27
N GLN A 20 -3.58 -5.77 -17.95
CA GLN A 20 -3.78 -6.03 -19.38
C GLN A 20 -4.95 -6.97 -19.64
N ASP A 21 -5.22 -7.89 -18.71
CA ASP A 21 -6.18 -8.98 -18.86
C ASP A 21 -7.53 -8.74 -18.14
N VAL A 22 -7.60 -7.76 -17.24
CA VAL A 22 -8.84 -7.43 -16.52
C VAL A 22 -9.78 -6.59 -17.39
N ASP A 23 -10.92 -7.17 -17.78
CA ASP A 23 -11.96 -6.49 -18.57
C ASP A 23 -12.87 -5.58 -17.74
N ASN A 24 -13.19 -5.98 -16.49
CA ASN A 24 -14.14 -5.24 -15.66
C ASN A 24 -13.60 -3.84 -15.33
N PRO A 25 -14.26 -2.75 -15.77
CA PRO A 25 -13.75 -1.39 -15.58
C PRO A 25 -13.61 -1.00 -14.11
N ARG A 26 -14.45 -1.54 -13.22
CA ARG A 26 -14.36 -1.31 -11.78
C ARG A 26 -13.12 -1.97 -11.18
N HIS A 27 -12.86 -3.22 -11.56
CA HIS A 27 -11.66 -3.95 -11.11
C HIS A 27 -10.39 -3.27 -11.60
N ARG A 28 -10.37 -2.80 -12.85
CA ARG A 28 -9.28 -1.98 -13.39
C ARG A 28 -9.05 -0.71 -12.57
N ALA A 29 -10.13 -0.04 -12.16
CA ALA A 29 -10.03 1.18 -11.35
C ALA A 29 -9.47 0.88 -9.94
N ILE A 30 -9.91 -0.21 -9.30
CA ILE A 30 -9.38 -0.65 -7.99
C ILE A 30 -7.87 -0.92 -8.08
N LEU A 31 -7.43 -1.70 -9.07
CA LEU A 31 -6.01 -2.04 -9.24
C LEU A 31 -5.14 -0.81 -9.56
N LYS A 32 -5.64 0.12 -10.39
CA LYS A 32 -4.94 1.39 -10.66
C LYS A 32 -4.84 2.26 -9.41
N ASN A 33 -5.91 2.32 -8.62
CA ASN A 33 -5.91 3.05 -7.36
C ASN A 33 -4.88 2.46 -6.39
N TYR A 34 -4.85 1.14 -6.24
CA TYR A 34 -3.85 0.46 -5.41
C TYR A 34 -2.41 0.73 -5.86
N ARG A 35 -2.13 0.66 -7.17
CA ARG A 35 -0.81 1.01 -7.72
C ARG A 35 -0.42 2.45 -7.37
N ARG A 36 -1.33 3.43 -7.53
CA ARG A 36 -1.08 4.84 -7.17
C ARG A 36 -0.84 4.98 -5.67
N HIS A 37 -1.66 4.32 -4.85
CA HIS A 37 -1.54 4.31 -3.39
C HIS A 37 -0.16 3.82 -2.96
N GLY A 38 0.26 2.63 -3.39
CA GLY A 38 1.54 2.07 -2.97
C GLY A 38 2.75 2.89 -3.44
N LEU A 39 2.70 3.50 -4.63
CA LEU A 39 3.76 4.42 -5.08
C LEU A 39 3.84 5.69 -4.23
N LEU A 40 2.71 6.21 -3.73
CA LEU A 40 2.71 7.35 -2.82
C LEU A 40 3.26 6.99 -1.44
N GLU A 41 2.97 5.78 -0.94
CA GLU A 41 3.54 5.27 0.32
C GLU A 41 5.07 5.13 0.23
N VAL A 42 5.57 4.48 -0.82
CA VAL A 42 7.02 4.33 -1.06
C VAL A 42 7.71 5.69 -1.17
N ALA A 43 7.05 6.68 -1.77
CA ALA A 43 7.59 8.03 -1.92
C ALA A 43 7.46 8.89 -0.65
N GLY A 44 6.87 8.39 0.44
CA GLY A 44 6.61 9.17 1.66
C GLY A 44 5.57 10.28 1.47
N ARG A 45 4.76 10.24 0.41
CA ARG A 45 3.81 11.29 0.01
C ARG A 45 2.43 11.07 0.63
N TYR A 46 2.39 10.79 1.94
CA TYR A 46 1.15 10.42 2.65
C TYR A 46 0.05 11.50 2.58
N LYS A 47 0.42 12.78 2.51
CA LYS A 47 -0.55 13.89 2.35
C LYS A 47 -1.36 13.80 1.06
N GLU A 48 -0.75 13.31 -0.02
CA GLU A 48 -1.43 13.12 -1.30
C GLU A 48 -2.23 11.81 -1.32
N LEU A 49 -1.78 10.81 -0.58
CA LEU A 49 -2.51 9.57 -0.39
C LEU A 49 -3.79 9.77 0.43
N LEU A 50 -3.76 10.68 1.41
CA LEU A 50 -4.92 11.06 2.23
C LEU A 50 -5.74 12.20 1.62
N ALA A 51 -5.44 12.62 0.38
CA ALA A 51 -6.22 13.64 -0.30
C ALA A 51 -7.67 13.17 -0.54
N PRO A 52 -8.65 14.09 -0.64
CA PRO A 52 -10.06 13.74 -0.81
C PRO A 52 -10.39 12.93 -2.09
N ASP A 53 -9.53 12.95 -3.11
CA ASP A 53 -9.68 12.14 -4.33
C ASP A 53 -9.10 10.73 -4.19
N MET A 54 -8.36 10.44 -3.12
CA MET A 54 -7.66 9.18 -2.87
C MET A 54 -8.21 8.40 -1.67
N THR A 55 -8.72 9.11 -0.65
CA THR A 55 -9.23 8.52 0.59
C THR A 55 -10.65 8.99 0.89
N VAL A 56 -11.45 8.10 1.47
CA VAL A 56 -12.81 8.41 1.94
C VAL A 56 -12.80 9.39 3.11
N GLU A 57 -13.90 10.11 3.33
CA GLU A 57 -14.03 11.11 4.40
C GLU A 57 -13.76 10.54 5.80
N HIS A 58 -14.23 9.31 6.06
CA HIS A 58 -14.06 8.63 7.35
C HIS A 58 -13.38 7.26 7.14
N PRO A 59 -12.03 7.22 7.05
CA PRO A 59 -11.30 5.97 6.83
C PRO A 59 -11.31 5.08 8.06
N HIS A 60 -11.30 3.76 7.85
CA HIS A 60 -11.30 2.78 8.93
C HIS A 60 -10.25 1.69 8.66
N TYR A 61 -9.10 1.76 9.33
CA TYR A 61 -7.99 0.80 9.13
C TYR A 61 -8.05 -0.28 10.21
N ARG A 62 -7.82 -1.53 9.81
CA ARG A 62 -7.68 -2.68 10.71
C ARG A 62 -6.33 -3.32 10.43
N LEU A 63 -5.36 -3.04 11.29
CA LEU A 63 -3.98 -3.51 11.15
C LEU A 63 -3.76 -4.69 12.09
N HIS A 64 -3.26 -5.79 11.55
CA HIS A 64 -2.96 -7.00 12.29
C HIS A 64 -1.51 -7.41 12.02
N GLU A 65 -0.62 -7.13 12.97
CA GLU A 65 0.82 -7.37 12.84
C GLU A 65 1.41 -7.82 14.17
N GLY A 66 2.35 -8.77 14.15
CA GLY A 66 3.08 -9.19 15.37
C GLY A 66 2.21 -9.76 16.49
N GLY A 67 1.01 -10.27 16.17
CA GLY A 67 0.02 -10.73 17.16
C GLY A 67 -0.76 -9.60 17.84
N GLN A 68 -0.55 -8.35 17.43
CA GLN A 68 -1.32 -7.19 17.87
C GLN A 68 -2.35 -6.78 16.81
N SER A 69 -3.41 -6.13 17.28
CA SER A 69 -4.48 -5.60 16.41
C SER A 69 -4.72 -4.15 16.77
N ILE A 70 -4.66 -3.27 15.78
CA ILE A 70 -4.92 -1.84 15.93
C ILE A 70 -6.08 -1.50 15.00
N ILE A 71 -7.04 -0.76 15.53
CA ILE A 71 -8.13 -0.17 14.76
C ILE A 71 -7.92 1.33 14.75
N LEU A 72 -7.85 1.92 13.57
CA LEU A 72 -7.80 3.37 13.38
C LEU A 72 -9.13 3.80 12.77
N ASP A 73 -9.86 4.64 13.49
CA ASP A 73 -11.21 5.08 13.13
C ASP A 73 -11.23 6.60 12.91
N GLY A 74 -11.37 7.00 11.66
CA GLY A 74 -11.40 8.40 11.23
C GLY A 74 -10.05 8.97 10.82
N MET A 75 -10.09 10.12 10.15
CA MET A 75 -8.94 10.74 9.50
C MET A 75 -7.83 11.10 10.48
N ASP A 76 -8.16 11.61 11.67
CA ASP A 76 -7.18 12.04 12.67
C ASP A 76 -6.26 10.89 13.11
N GLN A 77 -6.82 9.70 13.33
CA GLN A 77 -6.05 8.51 13.74
C GLN A 77 -5.21 7.97 12.58
N VAL A 78 -5.72 8.03 11.35
CA VAL A 78 -4.98 7.63 10.16
C VAL A 78 -3.81 8.58 9.88
N VAL A 79 -4.02 9.90 9.97
CA VAL A 79 -2.94 10.89 9.82
C VAL A 79 -1.86 10.68 10.88
N ALA A 80 -2.25 10.54 12.16
CA ALA A 80 -1.30 10.29 13.24
C ALA A 80 -0.47 9.02 13.02
N PHE A 81 -1.07 7.97 12.44
CA PHE A 81 -0.36 6.76 12.05
C PHE A 81 0.72 7.03 10.99
N TYR A 82 0.39 7.69 9.87
CA TYR A 82 1.39 8.02 8.85
C TYR A 82 2.49 8.96 9.37
N GLU A 83 2.14 9.94 10.22
CA GLU A 83 3.13 10.82 10.85
C GLU A 83 4.10 10.06 11.76
N SER A 84 3.61 9.05 12.49
CA SER A 84 4.46 8.20 13.33
C SER A 84 5.48 7.39 12.51
N LEU A 85 5.08 6.90 11.34
CA LEU A 85 5.97 6.16 10.43
C LEU A 85 7.05 7.08 9.84
N MET A 86 6.67 8.28 9.42
CA MET A 86 7.61 9.29 8.94
C MET A 86 8.62 9.68 10.03
N ALA A 87 8.16 9.88 11.26
CA ALA A 87 9.03 10.19 12.39
C ALA A 87 10.01 9.05 12.72
N ALA A 88 9.60 7.79 12.50
CA ALA A 88 10.42 6.61 12.66
C ALA A 88 11.34 6.30 11.46
N ASN A 89 11.31 7.12 10.39
CA ASN A 89 11.97 6.84 9.11
C ASN A 89 11.60 5.45 8.56
N ALA A 90 10.34 5.06 8.77
CA ALA A 90 9.76 3.82 8.30
C ALA A 90 8.86 4.09 7.09
N ILE A 91 8.78 3.11 6.20
CA ILE A 91 7.86 3.10 5.07
C ILE A 91 6.71 2.16 5.37
N VAL A 92 5.50 2.53 4.93
CA VAL A 92 4.29 1.72 5.15
C VAL A 92 4.37 0.44 4.32
N MET A 93 4.81 0.56 3.06
CA MET A 93 4.82 -0.53 2.12
C MET A 93 5.99 -0.40 1.15
N TRP A 94 6.88 -1.40 1.16
CA TRP A 94 7.68 -1.78 -0.01
C TRP A 94 7.41 -3.25 -0.26
N VAL A 95 6.70 -3.52 -1.36
CA VAL A 95 6.38 -4.87 -1.81
C VAL A 95 7.42 -5.34 -2.82
N ALA A 96 7.84 -6.59 -2.68
CA ALA A 96 8.60 -7.33 -3.67
C ALA A 96 7.62 -8.14 -4.53
N ASP A 97 7.66 -9.47 -4.43
CA ASP A 97 6.65 -10.32 -5.06
C ASP A 97 5.27 -10.07 -4.45
N GLN A 98 4.27 -10.00 -5.33
CA GLN A 98 2.87 -9.84 -4.97
C GLN A 98 1.97 -10.66 -5.90
N ASP A 99 0.97 -11.31 -5.32
CA ASP A 99 -0.13 -11.96 -6.01
C ASP A 99 -1.45 -11.38 -5.49
N ILE A 100 -2.26 -10.80 -6.39
CA ILE A 100 -3.44 -10.01 -6.03
C ILE A 100 -4.69 -10.55 -6.73
N ALA A 101 -5.71 -10.80 -5.93
CA ALA A 101 -7.07 -11.00 -6.38
C ALA A 101 -7.90 -9.72 -6.21
N VAL A 102 -8.68 -9.36 -7.22
CA VAL A 102 -9.62 -8.22 -7.20
C VAL A 102 -11.05 -8.71 -7.38
N ASN A 103 -11.98 -8.06 -6.69
CA ASN A 103 -13.42 -8.29 -6.82
C ASN A 103 -14.19 -6.96 -6.67
N ASP A 104 -15.52 -7.02 -6.63
CA ASP A 104 -16.36 -5.83 -6.56
C ASP A 104 -16.28 -5.08 -5.20
N HIS A 105 -15.75 -5.71 -4.16
CA HIS A 105 -15.60 -5.12 -2.82
C HIS A 105 -14.19 -4.60 -2.55
N GLY A 106 -13.19 -4.95 -3.36
CA GLY A 106 -11.82 -4.50 -3.18
C GLY A 106 -10.81 -5.47 -3.77
N PHE A 107 -9.62 -5.50 -3.18
CA PHE A 107 -8.57 -6.45 -3.53
C PHE A 107 -7.99 -7.07 -2.26
N SER A 108 -7.36 -8.23 -2.43
CA SER A 108 -6.58 -8.91 -1.40
C SER A 108 -5.40 -9.58 -2.08
N GLY A 109 -4.27 -9.68 -1.40
CA GLY A 109 -3.12 -10.36 -1.97
C GLY A 109 -2.17 -10.89 -0.92
N GLU A 110 -1.33 -11.82 -1.37
CA GLU A 110 -0.13 -12.22 -0.65
C GLU A 110 1.03 -11.39 -1.20
N VAL A 111 1.81 -10.79 -0.31
CA VAL A 111 2.93 -9.94 -0.70
C VAL A 111 4.13 -10.18 0.21
N VAL A 112 5.32 -10.06 -0.36
CA VAL A 112 6.58 -10.08 0.39
C VAL A 112 6.98 -8.63 0.70
N PHE A 113 7.16 -8.32 1.98
CA PHE A 113 7.64 -7.02 2.44
C PHE A 113 9.11 -7.09 2.84
N ASN A 114 9.89 -6.10 2.42
CA ASN A 114 11.25 -5.90 2.92
C ASN A 114 11.28 -4.72 3.91
N ALA A 115 11.55 -5.01 5.18
CA ALA A 115 11.73 -4.00 6.22
C ALA A 115 13.21 -3.86 6.58
N PHE A 116 13.77 -2.66 6.36
CA PHE A 116 15.16 -2.35 6.69
C PHE A 116 15.20 -1.47 7.94
N ALA A 117 15.43 -2.10 9.08
CA ALA A 117 15.66 -1.39 10.33
C ALA A 117 17.16 -1.21 10.56
N SER A 118 17.59 -0.01 10.94
CA SER A 118 18.89 0.18 11.57
C SER A 118 18.98 -0.67 12.83
N ARG A 119 20.16 -1.27 13.08
CA ARG A 119 20.41 -2.00 14.34
C ARG A 119 20.11 -1.07 15.53
N PRO A 120 19.43 -1.56 16.58
CA PRO A 120 19.20 -0.77 17.79
C PRO A 120 20.51 -0.34 18.46
#